data_AF-D3YZP2-F1
#
_entry.id   AF-D3YZP2-F1
#
_cell.length_a   1.000
_cell.length_b   1.000
_cell.length_c   1.000
_cell.angle_alpha   90.00
_cell.angle_beta   90.00
_cell.angle_gamma   90.00
#
_symmetry.space_group_name_H-M   'P 1'
#
loop_
_entity.id
_entity.type
_entity.pdbx_description
1 polymer ?
#
loop_
_entity_poly.entity_id
_entity_poly.type
_entity_poly.pdbx_seq_one_letter_code
_entity_poly.pdbx_strand_id
1 'polypeptide(L)'
;MTSTLDLDKGCTVEELLRGCIEAFDDSGKVRDPQLVRMFLMMHPWYIPSSQLASKLLHFYQQSRKDNSNSLQMKTCHLVRYWISAFPAEFDLNPELA
;
A
#
# COMPACT_ATOMS: atom_id res chain seq x y z
N MET A 1 7.80 -17.47 4.65
CA MET A 1 6.42 -17.95 4.92
C MET A 1 5.51 -16.74 4.73
N THR A 2 4.68 -16.74 3.69
CA THR A 2 3.66 -15.71 3.48
C THR A 2 2.58 -15.91 4.55
N SER A 3 2.59 -15.07 5.58
CA SER A 3 1.46 -15.00 6.51
C SER A 3 0.25 -14.50 5.73
N THR A 4 -0.70 -15.40 5.44
CA THR A 4 -2.00 -15.03 4.87
C THR A 4 -2.71 -14.14 5.89
N LEU A 5 -3.11 -12.94 5.49
CA LEU A 5 -3.90 -12.04 6.33
C LEU A 5 -5.21 -12.72 6.72
N ASP A 6 -5.47 -12.86 8.02
CA ASP A 6 -6.72 -13.41 8.54
C ASP A 6 -7.75 -12.27 8.67
N LEU A 7 -8.45 -12.00 7.57
CA LEU A 7 -9.45 -10.93 7.50
C LEU A 7 -10.67 -11.20 8.41
N ASP A 8 -10.91 -12.44 8.82
CA ASP A 8 -12.07 -12.84 9.63
C ASP A 8 -11.96 -12.37 11.09
N LYS A 9 -10.75 -12.04 11.56
CA LYS A 9 -10.52 -11.51 12.92
C LYS A 9 -10.45 -9.99 13.00
N GLY A 10 -10.65 -9.31 11.87
CA GLY A 10 -10.35 -7.89 11.72
C GLY A 10 -8.85 -7.64 11.62
N CYS A 11 -8.48 -6.56 10.95
CA CYS A 11 -7.10 -6.16 10.74
C CYS A 11 -6.95 -4.67 11.02
N THR A 12 -5.79 -4.27 11.54
CA THR A 12 -5.41 -2.86 11.60
C THR A 12 -5.07 -2.33 10.21
N VAL A 13 -5.11 -1.00 10.06
CA VAL A 13 -4.71 -0.34 8.81
C VAL A 13 -3.26 -0.67 8.47
N GLU A 14 -2.37 -0.73 9.45
CA GLU A 14 -0.95 -1.05 9.28
C GLU A 14 -0.73 -2.50 8.81
N GLU A 15 -1.53 -3.45 9.29
CA GLU A 15 -1.48 -4.84 8.84
C GLU A 15 -1.99 -4.99 7.41
N LEU A 16 -3.11 -4.36 7.07
CA LEU A 16 -3.63 -4.36 5.70
C LEU A 16 -2.67 -3.68 4.73
N LEU A 17 -2.08 -2.54 5.13
CA LEU A 17 -1.09 -1.84 4.32
C LEU A 17 0.16 -2.71 4.08
N ARG A 18 0.68 -3.37 5.13
CA ARG A 18 1.78 -4.32 4.98
C ARG A 18 1.42 -5.47 4.05
N GLY A 19 0.22 -6.04 4.18
CA GLY A 19 -0.24 -7.08 3.27
C GLY A 19 -0.37 -6.62 1.83
N CYS A 20 -0.80 -5.37 1.59
CA CYS A 20 -0.85 -4.78 0.25
C CYS A 20 0.56 -4.60 -0.34
N ILE A 21 1.54 -4.16 0.45
CA ILE A 21 2.94 -4.07 0.01
C ILE A 21 3.47 -5.47 -0.33
N GLU A 22 3.26 -6.44 0.57
CA GLU A 22 3.65 -7.83 0.37
C GLU A 22 2.80 -8.58 -0.66
N ALA A 23 1.77 -7.97 -1.25
CA ALA A 23 1.07 -8.54 -2.39
C ALA A 23 1.88 -8.39 -3.68
N PHE A 24 2.86 -7.48 -3.74
CA PHE A 24 3.73 -7.31 -4.90
C PHE A 24 4.97 -8.21 -4.81
N ASP A 25 5.50 -8.60 -5.97
CA ASP A 25 6.89 -9.07 -6.09
C ASP A 25 7.83 -7.94 -6.54
N ASP A 26 9.12 -8.23 -6.58
CA ASP A 26 10.14 -7.24 -6.91
C ASP A 26 10.04 -6.75 -8.37
N SER A 27 9.40 -7.54 -9.25
CA SER A 27 9.13 -7.17 -10.65
C SER A 27 7.89 -6.29 -10.82
N GLY A 28 7.09 -6.13 -9.77
CA GLY A 28 5.86 -5.35 -9.76
C GLY A 28 4.61 -6.14 -10.12
N LYS A 29 4.69 -7.46 -10.23
CA LYS A 29 3.51 -8.31 -10.40
C LYS A 29 2.76 -8.40 -9.07
N VAL A 30 1.46 -8.15 -9.12
CA VAL A 30 0.56 -8.28 -7.98
C VAL A 30 0.07 -9.73 -7.85
N ARG A 31 0.29 -10.35 -6.70
CA ARG A 31 -0.16 -11.72 -6.38
C ARG A 31 -1.61 -11.75 -5.94
N ASP A 32 -2.05 -10.73 -5.21
CA ASP A 32 -3.44 -10.58 -4.75
C ASP A 32 -3.98 -9.19 -5.14
N PRO A 33 -4.46 -9.03 -6.40
CA PRO A 33 -5.01 -7.75 -6.86
C PRO A 33 -6.31 -7.38 -6.15
N GLN A 34 -7.05 -8.35 -5.62
CA GLN A 34 -8.34 -8.09 -4.98
C GLN A 34 -8.12 -7.41 -3.63
N LEU A 35 -7.20 -7.91 -2.80
CA LEU A 35 -6.81 -7.27 -1.55
C LEU A 35 -6.34 -5.82 -1.78
N VAL A 36 -5.40 -5.63 -2.71
CA VAL A 36 -4.81 -4.31 -3.00
C VAL A 36 -5.88 -3.34 -3.47
N ARG A 37 -6.73 -3.74 -4.42
CA ARG A 37 -7.79 -2.88 -4.95
C ARG A 37 -8.84 -2.57 -3.89
N MET A 38 -9.25 -3.55 -3.09
CA MET A 38 -10.20 -3.37 -2.00
C MET A 38 -9.67 -2.36 -0.99
N PHE A 39 -8.43 -2.53 -0.51
CA PHE A 39 -7.84 -1.62 0.46
C PHE A 39 -7.73 -0.20 -0.10
N LEU A 40 -7.17 -0.03 -1.30
CA LEU A 40 -7.01 1.29 -1.91
C LEU A 40 -8.34 2.00 -2.20
N MET A 41 -9.40 1.27 -2.54
CA MET A 41 -10.73 1.85 -2.75
C MET A 41 -11.43 2.21 -1.44
N MET A 42 -11.27 1.38 -0.41
CA MET A 42 -12.05 1.50 0.82
C MET A 42 -11.34 2.29 1.93
N HIS A 43 -10.03 2.51 1.83
CA HIS A 43 -9.28 3.23 2.87
C HIS A 43 -9.87 4.57 3.30
N PRO A 44 -10.52 5.40 2.43
CA PRO A 44 -11.06 6.68 2.87
C PRO A 44 -12.15 6.55 3.95
N TRP A 45 -12.76 5.37 4.12
CA TRP A 45 -13.74 5.11 5.17
C TRP A 45 -13.14 5.07 6.58
N TYR A 46 -11.82 4.83 6.70
CA TYR A 46 -11.17 4.62 8.00
C TYR A 46 -9.81 5.32 8.14
N ILE A 47 -9.25 5.86 7.06
CA ILE A 47 -8.03 6.69 7.09
C ILE A 47 -8.04 7.70 5.91
N PRO A 48 -7.74 9.00 6.15
CA PRO A 48 -7.56 9.94 5.06
C PRO A 48 -6.41 9.54 4.13
N SER A 49 -6.56 9.75 2.82
CA SER A 49 -5.56 9.36 1.83
C SER A 49 -4.19 10.01 2.08
N SER A 50 -4.14 11.26 2.53
CA SER A 50 -2.87 11.94 2.87
C SER A 50 -2.14 11.28 4.04
N GLN A 51 -2.89 10.77 5.04
CA GLN A 51 -2.31 9.98 6.12
C GLN A 51 -1.85 8.60 5.64
N LEU A 52 -2.57 7.96 4.72
CA LEU A 52 -2.13 6.71 4.11
C LEU A 52 -0.82 6.90 3.30
N ALA A 53 -0.75 7.95 2.49
CA ALA A 53 0.46 8.33 1.75
C ALA A 53 1.64 8.59 2.70
N SER A 54 1.40 9.27 3.82
CA SER A 54 2.40 9.50 4.86
C SER A 54 2.90 8.19 5.49
N LYS A 55 2.01 7.22 5.75
CA LYS A 55 2.40 5.87 6.23
C LYS A 55 3.23 5.11 5.20
N LEU A 56 2.86 5.16 3.91
CA LEU A 56 3.65 4.58 2.82
C LEU A 56 5.04 5.19 2.73
N LEU A 57 5.15 6.51 2.85
CA LEU A 57 6.44 7.21 2.88
C LEU A 57 7.30 6.74 4.06
N HIS A 58 6.71 6.56 5.24
CA HIS A 58 7.41 6.03 6.40
C HIS A 58 7.92 4.60 6.16
N PHE A 59 7.11 3.70 5.57
CA PHE A 59 7.56 2.36 5.19
C PHE A 59 8.74 2.40 4.21
N TYR A 60 8.68 3.26 3.20
CA TYR A 60 9.78 3.45 2.26
C TYR A 60 11.05 3.94 2.97
N GLN A 61 10.95 4.97 3.82
CA GLN A 61 12.10 5.50 4.57
C GLN A 61 12.70 4.47 5.52
N GLN A 62 11.86 3.70 6.20
CA GLN A 62 12.31 2.63 7.09
C GLN A 62 13.01 1.52 6.31
N SER A 63 12.45 1.08 5.17
CA SER A 63 13.06 0.08 4.30
C SER A 63 14.44 0.50 3.80
N ARG A 64 14.66 1.80 3.56
CA ARG A 64 15.98 2.34 3.19
C ARG A 64 16.97 2.27 4.34
N LYS A 65 16.56 2.57 5.57
CA LYS A 65 17.43 2.45 6.75
C LYS A 65 17.84 1.00 7.01
N ASP A 66 16.91 0.08 6.76
CA ASP A 66 17.10 -1.36 6.96
C ASP A 66 17.77 -2.04 5.75
N ASN A 67 18.15 -1.28 4.71
CA ASN A 67 18.71 -1.78 3.44
C ASN A 67 17.87 -2.88 2.76
N SER A 68 16.55 -2.82 2.94
CA SER A 68 15.61 -3.78 2.35
C SER A 68 15.12 -3.31 0.98
N ASN A 69 15.91 -3.60 -0.05
CA ASN A 69 15.59 -3.23 -1.44
C ASN A 69 14.25 -3.81 -1.92
N SER A 70 13.91 -5.04 -1.49
CA SER A 70 12.64 -5.68 -1.87
C SER A 70 11.44 -4.91 -1.31
N LEU A 71 11.47 -4.55 -0.02
CA LEU A 71 10.39 -3.78 0.60
C LEU A 71 10.26 -2.38 -0.01
N GLN A 72 11.40 -1.74 -0.30
CA GLN A 72 11.45 -0.45 -0.96
C GLN A 72 10.76 -0.51 -2.34
N MET A 73 11.12 -1.49 -3.17
CA MET A 73 10.56 -1.67 -4.51
C MET A 73 9.06 -2.00 -4.47
N LYS A 74 8.63 -2.92 -3.61
CA LYS A 74 7.22 -3.27 -3.43
C LYS A 74 6.38 -2.07 -2.98
N THR A 75 6.94 -1.22 -2.11
CA THR A 75 6.28 0.03 -1.70
C THR A 75 6.07 0.96 -2.89
N CYS A 76 7.09 1.12 -3.75
CA CYS A 76 6.97 1.90 -4.99
C CYS A 76 5.95 1.30 -5.96
N HIS A 77 5.91 -0.03 -6.11
CA HIS A 77 4.95 -0.72 -6.97
C HIS A 77 3.51 -0.50 -6.48
N LEU A 78 3.26 -0.54 -5.18
CA LEU A 78 1.96 -0.23 -4.59
C LEU A 78 1.54 1.23 -4.88
N VAL A 79 2.45 2.20 -4.69
CA VAL A 79 2.16 3.61 -5.00
C VAL A 79 1.87 3.79 -6.49
N ARG A 80 2.66 3.19 -7.37
CA ARG A 80 2.43 3.22 -8.83
C ARG A 80 1.06 2.62 -9.19
N TYR A 81 0.70 1.50 -8.57
CA TYR A 81 -0.60 0.88 -8.78
C TYR A 81 -1.73 1.79 -8.32
N TRP A 82 -1.59 2.43 -7.16
CA TRP A 82 -2.58 3.35 -6.62
C TRP A 82 -2.84 4.53 -7.56
N ILE A 83 -1.79 5.22 -8.02
CA ILE A 83 -1.90 6.33 -8.98
C ILE A 83 -2.56 5.87 -10.29
N SER A 84 -2.17 4.69 -10.80
CA SER A 84 -2.69 4.19 -12.07
C SER A 84 -4.15 3.71 -11.98
N ALA A 85 -4.55 3.15 -10.84
CA ALA A 85 -5.89 2.61 -10.64
C ALA A 85 -6.91 3.66 -10.21
N PHE A 86 -6.47 4.73 -9.55
CA PHE A 86 -7.32 5.79 -8.98
C PHE A 86 -6.76 7.20 -9.26
N PRO A 87 -6.52 7.57 -10.54
CA PRO A 87 -5.85 8.84 -10.88
C PRO A 87 -6.61 10.07 -10.39
N ALA A 88 -7.95 10.04 -10.41
CA ALA A 88 -8.79 11.16 -9.98
C ALA A 88 -8.56 11.55 -8.51
N GLU A 89 -8.20 10.59 -7.65
CA GLU A 89 -7.92 10.88 -6.23
C GLU A 89 -6.67 11.78 -6.09
N PHE A 90 -5.67 11.60 -6.95
CA PHE A 90 -4.44 12.39 -6.96
C PHE A 90 -4.63 13.74 -7.67
N ASP A 91 -5.49 13.80 -8.70
CA ASP A 91 -5.78 15.06 -9.39
C ASP A 91 -6.62 16.03 -8.53
N LEU A 92 -7.53 15.48 -7.70
CA LEU A 92 -8.50 16.28 -6.94
C LEU A 92 -8.05 16.59 -5.51
N ASN A 93 -7.11 15.82 -4.96
CA ASN A 93 -6.63 16.01 -3.58
C ASN A 93 -5.22 16.64 -3.56
N PRO A 94 -5.10 17.94 -3.24
CA PRO A 94 -3.79 18.62 -3.23
C PRO A 94 -2.86 18.12 -2.13
N GLU A 95 -3.35 17.41 -1.10
CA GLU A 95 -2.49 16.78 -0.10
C GLU A 95 -1.87 15.46 -0.58
N LEU A 96 -2.36 14.91 -1.70
CA LEU A 96 -1.82 13.73 -2.36
C LEU A 96 -0.94 14.05 -3.58
N ALA A 97 -1.04 15.28 -4.10
CA ALA A 97 -0.38 15.74 -5.32
C ALA A 97 1.08 16.20 -5.07
#